data_AF-A0A859CWQ4-F1
#
_entry.id   AF-A0A859CWQ4-F1
#
_cell.length_a   1.000
_cell.length_b   1.000
_cell.length_c   1.000
_cell.angle_alpha   90.00
_cell.angle_beta   90.00
_cell.angle_gamma   90.00
#
_symmetry.space_group_name_H-M   'P 1'
#
loop_
_entity.id
_entity.type
_entity.pdbx_description
1 polymer ?
#
loop_
_entity_poly.entity_id
_entity_poly.type
_entity_poly.pdbx_seq_one_letter_code
_entity_poly.pdbx_strand_id
1 'polypeptide(L)'
;MRDSIEVISYQNTANAHLHNHTQIVLPLSGRLILDVENKQQTVQCGQACFISTSQAHTHLAQEDNLCLVLNALPIWDSKIESEFSFIDLTPQAQAYLPFLSSLVSDTSSRLKTHQALNLLEHLLPIPQEKIVKADARLAKAKQLLDHHFEESWHLAKLASEVHLSPSQLAVLFKRHLGMTPKQYILQRRLREAKLWLSSSNKSLEEIAQKVGISNASALVRLFTKHYQITPGYYRANRPR
;
A
#
# COMPACT_ATOMS: atom_id res chain seq x y z
N MET A 1 -8.23 0.42 -6.15
CA MET A 1 -8.48 1.72 -5.53
C MET A 1 -8.50 2.73 -6.66
N ARG A 2 -9.33 3.77 -6.60
CA ARG A 2 -9.17 4.93 -7.50
C ARG A 2 -8.09 5.83 -6.88
N ASP A 3 -7.23 6.43 -7.70
CA ASP A 3 -6.27 7.40 -7.20
C ASP A 3 -7.03 8.53 -6.47
N SER A 4 -6.60 8.85 -5.26
CA SER A 4 -7.20 9.88 -4.42
C SER A 4 -6.13 10.81 -3.87
N ILE A 5 -6.55 12.04 -3.62
CA ILE A 5 -5.76 13.04 -2.95
C ILE A 5 -6.66 13.70 -1.92
N GLU A 6 -6.14 13.91 -0.72
CA GLU A 6 -6.92 14.41 0.42
C GLU A 6 -6.01 15.17 1.38
N VAL A 7 -6.59 16.10 2.13
CA VAL A 7 -5.90 16.82 3.20
C VAL A 7 -6.35 16.21 4.52
N ILE A 8 -5.40 15.63 5.27
CA ILE A 8 -5.66 14.90 6.51
C ILE A 8 -4.78 15.47 7.63
N SER A 9 -5.35 15.49 8.84
CA SER A 9 -4.57 15.60 10.07
C SER A 9 -4.42 14.20 10.70
N TYR A 10 -3.19 13.77 10.92
CA TYR A 10 -2.93 12.47 11.53
C TYR A 10 -3.04 12.56 13.06
N GLN A 11 -3.71 11.58 13.65
CA GLN A 11 -3.69 11.35 15.09
C GLN A 11 -2.68 10.26 15.42
N ASN A 12 -2.17 10.19 16.65
CA ASN A 12 -1.23 9.14 17.04
C ASN A 12 -1.81 7.74 16.79
N THR A 13 -1.18 6.96 15.92
CA THR A 13 -1.49 5.54 15.76
C THR A 13 -0.28 4.69 16.11
N ALA A 14 -0.40 3.94 17.20
CA ALA A 14 0.64 2.99 17.62
C ALA A 14 0.67 1.71 16.75
N ASN A 15 -0.33 1.50 15.89
CA ASN A 15 -0.47 0.27 15.12
C ASN A 15 0.12 0.38 13.72
N ALA A 16 1.12 -0.45 13.47
CA ALA A 16 1.71 -0.58 12.14
C ALA A 16 0.66 -1.13 11.19
N HIS A 17 0.39 -0.39 10.12
CA HIS A 17 -0.60 -0.78 9.14
C HIS A 17 0.02 -0.85 7.76
N LEU A 18 -0.64 -1.61 6.90
CA LEU A 18 -0.16 -1.89 5.57
C LEU A 18 -1.29 -1.69 4.59
N HIS A 19 -1.03 -0.86 3.60
CA HIS A 19 -2.01 -0.54 2.57
C HIS A 19 -1.64 -1.16 1.25
N ASN A 20 -2.66 -1.36 0.43
CA ASN A 20 -2.56 -1.95 -0.91
C ASN A 20 -2.37 -0.90 -2.01
N HIS A 21 -1.96 0.32 -1.65
CA HIS A 21 -1.67 1.44 -2.54
C HIS A 21 -0.36 2.08 -2.10
N THR A 22 0.28 2.80 -3.02
CA THR A 22 1.39 3.67 -2.66
C THR A 22 0.80 4.93 -2.05
N GLN A 23 1.28 5.28 -0.86
CA GLN A 23 0.91 6.50 -0.18
C GLN A 23 2.07 7.48 -0.21
N ILE A 24 1.76 8.74 -0.56
CA ILE A 24 2.70 9.84 -0.42
C ILE A 24 2.15 10.78 0.64
N VAL A 25 2.96 11.11 1.62
CA VAL A 25 2.61 12.03 2.69
C VAL A 25 3.45 13.29 2.55
N LEU A 26 2.79 14.42 2.38
CA LEU A 26 3.40 15.73 2.21
C LEU A 26 2.92 16.65 3.34
N PRO A 27 3.70 16.87 4.41
CA PRO A 27 3.32 17.81 5.45
C PRO A 27 3.18 19.23 4.88
N LEU A 28 2.02 19.84 5.11
CA LEU A 28 1.72 21.23 4.81
C LEU A 28 2.03 22.13 6.03
N SER A 29 1.80 21.61 7.23
CA SER A 29 2.15 22.27 8.49
C SER A 29 2.44 21.24 9.59
N GLY A 30 3.23 21.65 10.58
CA GLY A 30 3.65 20.77 11.67
C GLY A 30 4.67 19.73 11.23
N ARG A 31 4.81 18.69 12.06
CA ARG A 31 5.76 17.59 11.87
C ARG A 31 5.08 16.26 12.12
N LEU A 32 5.45 15.27 11.32
CA LEU A 32 4.97 13.90 11.44
C LEU A 32 6.17 12.96 11.59
N ILE A 33 6.16 12.13 12.63
CA ILE A 33 7.15 11.07 12.75
C ILE A 33 6.58 9.84 12.09
N LEU A 34 7.25 9.35 11.05
CA LEU A 34 6.86 8.14 10.33
C LEU A 34 7.91 7.06 10.57
N ASP A 35 7.45 5.87 10.90
CA ASP A 35 8.27 4.66 10.87
C ASP A 35 7.84 3.84 9.67
N VAL A 36 8.76 3.66 8.71
CA VAL A 36 8.57 2.82 7.52
C VAL A 36 9.64 1.73 7.55
N GLU A 37 9.24 0.46 7.69
CA GLU A 37 10.16 -0.68 7.78
C GLU A 37 11.29 -0.54 8.82
N ASN A 38 10.98 -0.05 10.03
CA ASN A 38 11.92 0.22 11.13
C ASN A 38 12.88 1.39 10.88
N LYS A 39 12.62 2.22 9.86
CA LYS A 39 13.28 3.51 9.68
C LYS A 39 12.34 4.60 10.16
N GLN A 40 12.61 5.12 11.35
CA GLN A 40 11.89 6.25 11.90
C GLN A 40 12.52 7.56 11.40
N GLN A 41 11.70 8.41 10.78
CA GLN A 41 12.12 9.74 10.34
C GLN A 41 11.03 10.77 10.63
N THR A 42 11.46 11.95 11.07
CA THR A 42 10.61 13.13 11.17
C THR A 42 10.49 13.76 9.80
N VAL A 43 9.25 13.94 9.34
CA VAL A 43 8.90 14.54 8.06
C VAL A 43 8.21 15.87 8.35
N GLN A 44 8.72 16.94 7.76
CA GLN A 44 8.22 18.30 7.95
C GLN A 44 7.90 18.96 6.60
N CYS A 45 7.34 20.16 6.65
CA CYS A 45 7.06 20.92 5.43
C CYS A 45 8.32 21.09 4.59
N GLY A 46 8.21 20.84 3.29
CA GLY A 46 9.36 20.76 2.38
C GLY A 46 9.92 19.36 2.16
N GLN A 47 9.37 18.35 2.82
CA GLN A 47 9.71 16.94 2.63
C GLN A 47 8.49 16.14 2.19
N ALA A 48 8.75 15.01 1.54
CA ALA A 48 7.76 14.03 1.16
C ALA A 48 8.16 12.67 1.72
N CYS A 49 7.21 11.93 2.27
CA CYS A 49 7.39 10.53 2.62
C CYS A 49 6.65 9.65 1.63
N PHE A 50 7.32 8.58 1.21
CA PHE A 50 6.80 7.60 0.28
C PHE A 50 6.66 6.28 1.00
N ILE A 51 5.47 5.72 0.93
CA ILE A 51 5.11 4.48 1.59
C ILE A 51 4.60 3.54 0.52
N SER A 52 5.32 2.43 0.34
CA SER A 52 4.96 1.40 -0.63
C SER A 52 3.78 0.51 -0.19
N THR A 53 3.18 -0.16 -1.18
CA THR A 53 2.18 -1.23 -0.98
C THR A 53 2.66 -2.41 -0.12
N SER A 54 3.98 -2.60 0.05
CA SER A 54 4.56 -3.70 0.85
C SER A 54 5.16 -3.27 2.18
N GLN A 55 5.17 -1.96 2.48
CA GLN A 55 5.83 -1.43 3.68
C GLN A 55 4.82 -1.16 4.80
N ALA A 56 4.96 -1.91 5.90
CA ALA A 56 4.22 -1.60 7.11
C ALA A 56 4.76 -0.31 7.70
N HIS A 57 3.86 0.58 8.13
CA HIS A 57 4.26 1.86 8.69
C HIS A 57 3.39 2.28 9.87
N THR A 58 3.98 3.05 10.79
CA THR A 58 3.27 3.74 11.88
C THR A 58 3.46 5.25 11.76
N HIS A 59 2.59 6.01 12.40
CA HIS A 59 2.75 7.46 12.49
C HIS A 59 2.51 7.96 13.91
N LEU A 60 3.38 8.87 14.32
CA LEU A 60 3.28 9.60 15.57
C LEU A 60 3.20 11.10 15.25
N ALA A 61 2.05 11.68 15.58
CA ALA A 61 1.79 13.11 15.55
C ALA A 61 2.09 13.69 16.95
N GLN A 62 3.16 14.48 17.06
CA GLN A 62 3.51 15.15 18.32
C GLN A 62 2.79 16.49 18.50
N GLU A 63 2.26 17.08 17.42
CA GLU A 63 1.67 18.41 17.36
C GLU A 63 0.55 18.45 16.31
N ASP A 64 -0.17 19.58 16.22
CA ASP A 64 -1.08 19.87 15.12
C ASP A 64 -0.34 19.72 13.79
N ASN A 65 -0.76 18.75 12.99
CA ASN A 65 -0.18 18.46 11.68
C ASN A 65 -1.28 18.48 10.63
N LEU A 66 -0.93 19.02 9.46
CA LEU A 66 -1.78 18.97 8.29
C LEU A 66 -0.96 18.43 7.15
N CYS A 67 -1.43 17.36 6.53
CA CYS A 67 -0.72 16.67 5.47
C CYS A 67 -1.60 16.58 4.23
N LEU A 68 -1.00 16.81 3.06
CA LEU A 68 -1.56 16.39 1.80
C LEU A 68 -1.17 14.93 1.58
N VAL A 69 -2.16 14.06 1.49
CA VAL A 69 -1.99 12.61 1.35
C VAL A 69 -2.44 12.21 -0.03
N LEU A 70 -1.55 11.53 -0.76
CA LEU A 70 -1.85 10.92 -2.03
C LEU A 70 -1.92 9.42 -1.89
N ASN A 71 -3.03 8.81 -2.29
CA ASN A 71 -3.15 7.37 -2.42
C ASN A 71 -3.24 7.04 -3.90
N ALA A 72 -2.15 6.52 -4.47
CA ALA A 72 -2.09 6.17 -5.89
C ALA A 72 -1.77 4.69 -6.08
N LEU A 73 -2.21 4.16 -7.23
CA LEU A 73 -1.76 2.85 -7.71
C LEU A 73 -0.23 2.85 -7.87
N PRO A 74 0.46 1.71 -7.66
CA PRO A 74 1.92 1.69 -7.54
C PRO A 74 2.62 2.20 -8.80
N ILE A 75 3.08 3.46 -8.77
CA ILE A 75 3.78 4.14 -9.88
C ILE A 75 5.30 3.86 -9.83
N TRP A 76 5.79 3.14 -8.83
CA TRP A 76 7.21 2.94 -8.57
C TRP A 76 7.56 1.46 -8.38
N ASP A 77 8.68 1.05 -8.95
CA ASP A 77 9.28 -0.27 -8.73
C ASP A 77 9.70 -0.42 -7.26
N SER A 78 9.48 -1.61 -6.69
CA SER A 78 9.98 -2.07 -5.39
C SER A 78 11.42 -1.68 -5.04
N LYS A 79 12.32 -1.53 -6.02
CA LYS A 79 13.71 -1.08 -5.80
C LYS A 79 13.84 0.40 -5.46
N ILE A 80 12.92 1.24 -5.94
CA ILE A 80 12.89 2.69 -5.70
C ILE A 80 12.31 2.97 -4.32
N GLU A 81 11.37 2.15 -3.87
CA GLU A 81 10.65 2.30 -2.60
C GLU A 81 11.57 2.39 -1.36
N SER A 82 12.70 1.68 -1.35
CA SER A 82 13.65 1.69 -0.23
C SER A 82 14.63 2.87 -0.21
N GLU A 83 14.90 3.45 -1.39
CA GLU A 83 15.83 4.60 -1.53
C GLU A 83 15.11 5.93 -1.34
N PHE A 84 13.82 5.98 -1.65
CA PHE A 84 13.03 7.21 -1.73
C PHE A 84 11.93 7.30 -0.68
N SER A 85 12.00 6.51 0.40
CA SER A 85 11.00 6.56 1.48
C SER A 85 10.87 7.96 2.09
N PHE A 86 11.93 8.78 2.00
CA PHE A 86 11.95 10.17 2.42
C PHE A 86 12.72 11.02 1.41
N ILE A 87 12.11 12.10 0.94
CA ILE A 87 12.68 12.97 -0.09
C ILE A 87 12.54 14.43 0.31
N ASP A 88 13.60 15.21 0.15
CA ASP A 88 13.54 16.67 0.21
C ASP A 88 12.98 17.24 -1.10
N LEU A 89 11.92 18.03 -1.01
CA LEU A 89 11.31 18.68 -2.17
C LEU A 89 12.16 19.86 -2.63
N THR A 90 12.21 20.07 -3.94
CA THR A 90 12.83 21.28 -4.51
C THR A 90 12.07 22.53 -4.08
N PRO A 91 12.71 23.71 -3.99
CA PRO A 91 12.02 24.97 -3.67
C PRO A 91 10.83 25.25 -4.61
N GLN A 92 10.95 24.86 -5.88
CA GLN A 92 9.86 24.95 -6.85
C GLN A 92 8.68 24.08 -6.45
N ALA A 93 8.91 22.80 -6.12
CA ALA A 93 7.87 21.88 -5.67
C ALA A 93 7.17 22.37 -4.39
N GLN A 94 7.94 22.91 -3.44
CA GLN A 94 7.42 23.48 -2.21
C GLN A 94 6.45 24.65 -2.48
N ALA A 95 6.77 25.52 -3.45
CA ALA A 95 5.94 26.67 -3.81
C ALA A 95 4.56 26.28 -4.37
N TYR A 96 4.39 25.06 -4.90
CA TYR A 96 3.11 24.57 -5.42
C TYR A 96 2.25 23.85 -4.37
N LEU A 97 2.78 23.51 -3.19
CA LEU A 97 2.01 22.80 -2.16
C LEU A 97 0.74 23.54 -1.70
N PRO A 98 0.74 24.87 -1.49
CA PRO A 98 -0.49 25.59 -1.12
C PRO A 98 -1.56 25.54 -2.21
N PHE A 99 -1.14 25.60 -3.49
CA PHE A 99 -2.04 25.46 -4.63
C PHE A 99 -2.67 24.06 -4.69
N LEU A 100 -1.86 23.02 -4.50
CA LEU A 100 -2.35 21.63 -4.42
C LEU A 100 -3.35 21.47 -3.26
N SER A 101 -3.02 21.99 -2.07
CA SER A 101 -3.93 21.96 -0.92
C SER A 101 -5.28 22.64 -1.23
N SER A 102 -5.26 23.82 -1.86
CA SER A 102 -6.47 24.55 -2.27
C SER A 102 -7.28 23.78 -3.32
N LEU A 103 -6.63 23.16 -4.31
CA LEU A 103 -7.28 22.37 -5.36
C LEU A 103 -8.02 21.15 -4.79
N VAL A 104 -7.48 20.59 -3.70
CA VAL A 104 -7.98 19.38 -3.04
C VAL A 104 -9.01 19.67 -1.95
N SER A 105 -9.02 20.87 -1.38
CA SER A 105 -10.00 21.28 -0.35
C SER A 105 -11.43 21.40 -0.89
N ASP A 106 -11.62 21.44 -2.22
CA ASP A 106 -12.90 21.65 -2.91
C ASP A 106 -13.32 20.42 -3.74
N THR A 107 -13.06 19.21 -3.21
CA THR A 107 -13.20 17.93 -3.90
C THR A 107 -14.64 17.42 -3.95
N SER A 108 -15.38 17.91 -4.94
CA SER A 108 -16.52 17.20 -5.54
C SER A 108 -16.25 16.72 -6.98
N SER A 109 -15.14 17.12 -7.61
CA SER A 109 -14.83 16.80 -9.01
C SER A 109 -13.61 15.89 -9.21
N ARG A 110 -13.81 14.78 -9.94
CA ARG A 110 -12.77 13.82 -10.34
C ARG A 110 -11.64 14.42 -11.18
N LEU A 111 -11.91 15.52 -11.89
CA LEU A 111 -10.94 16.20 -12.75
C LEU A 111 -9.84 16.89 -11.92
N LYS A 112 -10.23 17.58 -10.85
CA LYS A 112 -9.28 18.26 -9.93
C LYS A 112 -8.29 17.29 -9.29
N THR A 113 -8.77 16.12 -8.84
CA THR A 113 -7.93 15.04 -8.32
C THR A 113 -6.89 14.59 -9.34
N HIS A 114 -7.30 14.37 -10.59
CA HIS A 114 -6.40 13.96 -11.66
C HIS A 114 -5.37 15.05 -12.01
N GLN A 115 -5.77 16.32 -12.02
CA GLN A 115 -4.85 17.44 -12.27
C GLN A 115 -3.82 17.58 -11.15
N ALA A 116 -4.25 17.47 -9.88
CA ALA A 116 -3.36 17.52 -8.73
C ALA A 116 -2.31 16.39 -8.78
N LEU A 117 -2.76 15.17 -9.12
CA LEU A 117 -1.91 13.99 -9.31
C LEU A 117 -0.83 14.21 -10.38
N ASN A 118 -1.24 14.67 -11.57
CA ASN A 118 -0.30 14.93 -12.67
C ASN A 118 0.71 16.02 -12.31
N LEU A 119 0.27 17.10 -11.66
CA LEU A 119 1.18 18.16 -11.22
C LEU A 119 2.19 17.61 -10.20
N LEU A 120 1.73 16.85 -9.22
CA LEU A 120 2.61 16.25 -8.22
C LEU A 120 3.65 15.30 -8.86
N GLU A 121 3.25 14.46 -9.82
CA GLU A 121 4.17 13.58 -10.58
C GLU A 121 5.34 14.37 -11.19
N HIS A 122 5.11 15.60 -11.66
CA HIS A 122 6.14 16.46 -12.23
C HIS A 122 6.96 17.25 -11.19
N LEU A 123 6.43 17.46 -10.00
CA LEU A 123 7.08 18.24 -8.95
C LEU A 123 8.00 17.39 -8.06
N LEU A 124 7.75 16.09 -7.96
CA LEU A 124 8.60 15.20 -7.17
C LEU A 124 9.98 15.04 -7.84
N PRO A 125 11.09 15.18 -7.10
CA PRO A 125 12.44 15.06 -7.66
C PRO A 125 12.85 13.59 -7.84
N ILE A 126 11.94 12.79 -8.40
CA ILE A 126 12.16 11.39 -8.76
C ILE A 126 12.42 11.37 -10.27
N PRO A 127 13.53 10.79 -10.75
CA PRO A 127 13.79 10.70 -12.19
C PRO A 127 12.61 10.02 -12.91
N GLN A 128 12.01 10.67 -13.89
CA GLN A 128 10.82 10.14 -14.59
C GLN A 128 11.08 8.77 -15.23
N GLU A 129 12.31 8.49 -15.65
CA GLU A 129 12.75 7.18 -16.17
C GLU A 129 12.65 6.05 -15.15
N LYS A 130 12.69 6.40 -13.85
CA LYS A 130 12.49 5.48 -12.73
C LYS A 130 11.00 5.34 -12.37
N ILE A 131 10.14 6.26 -12.83
CA ILE A 131 8.70 6.22 -12.60
C ILE A 131 8.04 5.31 -13.64
N VAL A 132 7.84 4.04 -13.27
CA VAL A 132 7.10 3.11 -14.12
C VAL A 132 5.61 3.30 -13.85
N LYS A 133 4.91 4.04 -14.72
CA LYS A 133 3.45 4.19 -14.65
C LYS A 133 2.78 2.83 -14.42
N ALA A 134 2.08 2.72 -13.29
CA ALA A 134 1.29 1.55 -12.95
C ALA A 134 0.39 1.22 -14.13
N ASP A 135 0.54 0.03 -14.72
CA ASP A 135 -0.40 -0.38 -15.76
C ASP A 135 -1.79 -0.42 -15.13
N ALA A 136 -2.73 0.38 -15.63
CA ALA A 136 -4.10 0.45 -15.10
C ALA A 136 -4.76 -0.95 -15.04
N ARG A 137 -4.34 -1.88 -15.89
CA ARG A 137 -4.77 -3.28 -15.88
C ARG A 137 -4.18 -4.05 -14.69
N LEU A 138 -2.91 -3.82 -14.34
CA LEU A 138 -2.28 -4.39 -13.14
C LEU A 138 -2.99 -3.88 -11.88
N ALA A 139 -3.21 -2.57 -11.81
CA ALA A 139 -3.92 -1.93 -10.72
C ALA A 139 -5.33 -2.50 -10.51
N LYS A 140 -6.10 -2.64 -11.60
CA LYS A 140 -7.44 -3.25 -11.57
C LYS A 140 -7.35 -4.71 -11.13
N ALA A 141 -6.40 -5.49 -11.66
CA ALA A 141 -6.23 -6.90 -11.29
C ALA A 141 -5.88 -7.05 -9.79
N LYS A 142 -4.99 -6.20 -9.29
CA LYS A 142 -4.62 -6.15 -7.87
C LYS A 142 -5.82 -5.82 -7.00
N GLN A 143 -6.60 -4.81 -7.36
CA GLN A 143 -7.83 -4.46 -6.63
C GLN A 143 -8.82 -5.64 -6.58
N LEU A 144 -9.03 -6.33 -7.70
CA LEU A 144 -9.93 -7.48 -7.75
C LEU A 144 -9.46 -8.60 -6.80
N LEU A 145 -8.14 -8.88 -6.79
CA LEU A 145 -7.54 -9.85 -5.87
C LEU A 145 -7.63 -9.43 -4.41
N ASP A 146 -7.48 -8.14 -4.12
CA ASP A 146 -7.51 -7.61 -2.75
C ASP A 146 -8.92 -7.59 -2.16
N HIS A 147 -9.95 -7.44 -2.99
CA HIS A 147 -11.35 -7.32 -2.55
C HIS A 147 -12.08 -8.66 -2.46
N HIS A 148 -11.63 -9.67 -3.22
CA HIS A 148 -12.23 -11.01 -3.25
C HIS A 148 -11.17 -12.09 -2.96
N PHE A 149 -10.29 -11.83 -1.99
CA PHE A 149 -9.17 -12.72 -1.70
C PHE A 149 -9.65 -14.05 -1.11
N GLU A 150 -10.78 -14.06 -0.41
CA GLU A 150 -11.44 -15.21 0.20
C GLU A 150 -12.07 -16.17 -0.82
N GLU A 151 -12.41 -15.67 -2.01
CA GLU A 151 -13.10 -16.43 -3.05
C GLU A 151 -12.17 -17.36 -3.83
N SER A 152 -12.75 -18.33 -4.53
CA SER A 152 -11.99 -19.19 -5.45
C SER A 152 -11.50 -18.40 -6.67
N TRP A 153 -10.23 -18.01 -6.66
CA TRP A 153 -9.64 -17.23 -7.74
C TRP A 153 -9.19 -18.10 -8.92
N HIS A 154 -9.34 -17.58 -10.15
CA HIS A 154 -8.88 -18.22 -11.38
C HIS A 154 -8.12 -17.22 -12.23
N LEU A 155 -6.90 -17.56 -12.66
CA LEU A 155 -6.05 -16.66 -13.44
C LEU A 155 -6.71 -16.20 -14.73
N ALA A 156 -7.42 -17.10 -15.43
CA ALA A 156 -8.11 -16.78 -16.67
C ALA A 156 -9.23 -15.74 -16.47
N LYS A 157 -10.02 -15.88 -15.41
CA LYS A 157 -11.08 -14.92 -15.05
C LYS A 157 -10.48 -13.56 -14.70
N LEU A 158 -9.41 -13.53 -13.90
CA LEU A 158 -8.74 -12.28 -13.54
C LEU A 158 -8.17 -11.58 -14.78
N ALA A 159 -7.59 -12.34 -15.70
CA ALA A 159 -7.03 -11.81 -16.94
C ALA A 159 -8.12 -11.24 -17.86
N SER A 160 -9.27 -11.93 -18.00
CA SER A 160 -10.39 -11.43 -18.80
C SER A 160 -10.98 -10.13 -18.24
N GLU A 161 -11.09 -10.00 -16.91
CA GLU A 161 -11.59 -8.79 -16.23
C GLU A 161 -10.73 -7.54 -16.49
N VAL A 162 -9.46 -7.73 -16.87
CA VAL A 162 -8.52 -6.65 -17.18
C VAL A 162 -8.09 -6.63 -18.65
N HIS A 163 -8.83 -7.36 -19.51
CA HIS A 163 -8.61 -7.43 -20.96
C HIS A 163 -7.19 -7.88 -21.34
N LEU A 164 -6.66 -8.88 -20.62
CA LEU A 164 -5.36 -9.50 -20.88
C LEU A 164 -5.51 -11.01 -21.06
N SER A 165 -4.55 -11.62 -21.75
CA SER A 165 -4.35 -13.07 -21.65
C SER A 165 -3.72 -13.45 -20.30
N PRO A 166 -3.89 -14.70 -19.83
CA PRO A 166 -3.26 -15.19 -18.60
C PRO A 166 -1.74 -14.99 -18.57
N SER A 167 -1.07 -15.22 -19.70
CA SER A 167 0.38 -15.04 -19.86
C SER A 167 0.80 -13.58 -19.75
N GLN A 168 0.07 -12.67 -20.42
CA GLN A 168 0.33 -11.23 -20.30
C GLN A 168 0.15 -10.75 -18.86
N LEU A 169 -0.90 -11.20 -18.18
CA LEU A 169 -1.13 -10.84 -16.79
C LEU A 169 -0.01 -11.36 -15.87
N ALA A 170 0.45 -12.60 -16.07
CA ALA A 170 1.54 -13.17 -15.30
C ALA A 170 2.86 -12.41 -15.51
N VAL A 171 3.18 -12.05 -16.76
CA VAL A 171 4.35 -11.21 -17.11
C VAL A 171 4.22 -9.83 -16.45
N LEU A 172 3.04 -9.23 -16.50
CA LEU A 172 2.78 -7.92 -15.92
C LEU A 172 3.01 -7.94 -14.39
N PHE A 173 2.47 -8.95 -13.71
CA PHE A 173 2.69 -9.17 -12.28
C PHE A 173 4.17 -9.41 -11.96
N LYS A 174 4.87 -10.23 -12.75
CA LYS A 174 6.30 -10.48 -12.54
C LYS A 174 7.16 -9.24 -12.76
N ARG A 175 6.86 -8.47 -13.80
CA ARG A 175 7.60 -7.25 -14.15
C ARG A 175 7.49 -6.18 -13.07
N HIS A 176 6.28 -5.97 -12.55
CA HIS A 176 6.00 -4.83 -11.67
C HIS A 176 5.96 -5.18 -10.18
N LEU A 177 5.69 -6.44 -9.81
CA LEU A 177 5.55 -6.88 -8.41
C LEU A 177 6.54 -7.99 -8.03
N GLY A 178 7.41 -8.43 -8.95
CA GLY A 178 8.37 -9.53 -8.74
C GLY A 178 7.73 -10.92 -8.55
N MET A 179 6.40 -11.00 -8.47
CA MET A 179 5.65 -12.20 -8.10
C MET A 179 4.54 -12.51 -9.11
N THR A 180 4.03 -13.74 -9.10
CA THR A 180 2.88 -14.12 -9.94
C THR A 180 1.56 -13.72 -9.26
N PRO A 181 0.44 -13.63 -9.99
CA PRO A 181 -0.88 -13.40 -9.40
C PRO A 181 -1.24 -14.43 -8.31
N LYS A 182 -0.82 -15.69 -8.50
CA LYS A 182 -1.01 -16.78 -7.53
C LYS A 182 -0.23 -16.55 -6.23
N GLN A 183 1.01 -16.07 -6.34
CA GLN A 183 1.83 -15.75 -5.17
C GLN A 183 1.25 -14.54 -4.43
N TYR A 184 0.79 -13.53 -5.17
CA TYR A 184 0.18 -12.33 -4.63
C TYR A 184 -1.05 -12.65 -3.76
N ILE A 185 -2.03 -13.38 -4.31
CA ILE A 185 -3.24 -13.72 -3.55
C ILE A 185 -2.92 -14.59 -2.33
N LEU A 186 -1.99 -15.54 -2.44
CA LEU A 186 -1.56 -16.35 -1.31
C LEU A 186 -0.98 -15.48 -0.18
N GLN A 187 -0.11 -14.52 -0.52
CA GLN A 187 0.46 -13.60 0.47
C GLN A 187 -0.62 -12.73 1.12
N ARG A 188 -1.60 -12.23 0.35
CA ARG A 188 -2.75 -11.48 0.88
C ARG A 188 -3.56 -12.30 1.89
N ARG A 189 -3.85 -13.57 1.59
CA ARG A 189 -4.58 -14.50 2.47
C ARG A 189 -3.81 -14.79 3.76
N LEU A 190 -2.50 -15.02 3.67
CA LEU A 190 -1.66 -15.29 4.84
C LEU A 190 -1.52 -14.06 5.74
N ARG A 191 -1.47 -12.87 5.15
CA ARG A 191 -1.49 -11.61 5.89
C ARG A 191 -2.80 -11.43 6.67
N GLU A 192 -3.93 -11.72 6.03
CA GLU A 192 -5.23 -11.70 6.73
C GLU A 192 -5.29 -12.75 7.85
N ALA A 193 -4.77 -13.96 7.60
CA ALA A 193 -4.72 -15.00 8.62
C ALA A 193 -3.87 -14.56 9.82
N LYS A 194 -2.74 -13.87 9.58
CA LYS A 194 -1.90 -13.28 10.62
C LYS A 194 -2.70 -12.28 11.47
N LEU A 195 -3.50 -11.41 10.85
CA LEU A 195 -4.37 -10.48 11.58
C LEU A 195 -5.41 -11.21 12.43
N TRP A 196 -6.12 -12.20 11.89
CA TRP A 196 -7.07 -13.00 12.68
C TRP A 196 -6.40 -13.75 13.83
N LEU A 197 -5.16 -14.22 13.63
CA LEU A 197 -4.37 -14.89 14.64
C LEU A 197 -3.94 -13.96 15.78
N SER A 198 -3.77 -12.66 15.53
CA SER A 198 -3.42 -11.67 16.56
C SER A 198 -4.63 -11.04 17.23
N SER A 199 -5.74 -10.85 16.51
CA SER A 199 -6.90 -10.08 16.98
C SER A 199 -8.08 -10.91 17.48
N SER A 200 -8.09 -12.24 17.30
CA SER A 200 -9.26 -13.07 17.61
C SER A 200 -8.92 -14.45 18.17
N ASN A 201 -9.87 -15.10 18.85
CA ASN A 201 -9.72 -16.48 19.35
C ASN A 201 -10.28 -17.55 18.41
N LYS A 202 -10.49 -17.22 17.13
CA LYS A 202 -11.01 -18.16 16.13
C LYS A 202 -10.11 -19.39 16.00
N SER A 203 -10.70 -20.55 15.76
CA SER A 203 -9.96 -21.77 15.44
C SER A 203 -9.19 -21.62 14.13
N LEU A 204 -8.17 -22.45 13.92
CA LEU A 204 -7.42 -22.44 12.64
C LEU A 204 -8.30 -22.83 11.46
N GLU A 205 -9.33 -23.66 11.69
CA GLU A 205 -10.28 -24.08 10.66
C GLU A 205 -11.15 -22.89 10.21
N GLU A 206 -11.70 -22.13 11.16
CA GLU A 206 -12.47 -20.92 10.85
C GLU A 206 -11.63 -19.86 10.14
N ILE A 207 -10.38 -19.68 10.56
CA ILE A 207 -9.47 -18.73 9.90
C ILE A 207 -9.18 -19.18 8.48
N ALA A 208 -8.88 -20.47 8.27
CA ALA A 208 -8.62 -21.01 6.94
C ALA A 208 -9.80 -20.73 5.99
N GLN A 209 -11.04 -21.03 6.43
CA GLN A 209 -12.25 -20.76 5.66
C GLN A 209 -12.41 -19.26 5.36
N LYS A 210 -12.26 -18.40 6.36
CA LYS A 210 -12.42 -16.93 6.19
C LYS A 210 -11.42 -16.32 5.23
N VAL A 211 -10.21 -16.86 5.14
CA VAL A 211 -9.16 -16.35 4.25
C VAL A 211 -9.07 -17.13 2.94
N GLY A 212 -10.01 -18.03 2.65
CA GLY A 212 -10.04 -18.79 1.40
C GLY A 212 -8.96 -19.87 1.27
N ILE A 213 -8.44 -20.40 2.39
CA ILE A 213 -7.52 -21.54 2.42
C ILE A 213 -8.30 -22.81 2.74
N SER A 214 -7.95 -23.92 2.07
CA SER A 214 -8.77 -25.13 2.01
C SER A 214 -9.09 -25.77 3.37
N ASN A 215 -8.19 -25.70 4.35
CA ASN A 215 -8.37 -26.28 5.69
C ASN A 215 -7.26 -25.80 6.65
N ALA A 216 -7.39 -26.10 7.94
CA ALA A 216 -6.39 -25.73 8.94
C ALA A 216 -4.99 -26.30 8.64
N SER A 217 -4.87 -27.55 8.18
CA SER A 217 -3.57 -28.16 7.86
C SER A 217 -2.85 -27.42 6.74
N ALA A 218 -3.59 -27.01 5.70
CA ALA A 218 -3.06 -26.19 4.61
C ALA A 218 -2.65 -24.80 5.12
N LEU A 219 -3.45 -24.17 5.98
CA LEU A 219 -3.12 -22.90 6.61
C LEU A 219 -1.82 -23.01 7.41
N VAL A 220 -1.68 -24.02 8.28
CA VAL A 220 -0.46 -24.23 9.08
C VAL A 220 0.76 -24.38 8.17
N ARG A 221 0.68 -25.26 7.16
CA ARG A 221 1.79 -25.49 6.22
C ARG A 221 2.19 -24.21 5.48
N LEU A 222 1.22 -23.49 4.92
CA LEU A 222 1.47 -22.28 4.13
C LEU A 222 1.98 -21.13 5.01
N PHE A 223 1.40 -20.96 6.19
CA PHE A 223 1.79 -19.93 7.15
C PHE A 223 3.22 -20.17 7.66
N THR A 224 3.55 -21.39 8.10
CA THR A 224 4.90 -21.73 8.56
C THR A 224 5.91 -21.57 7.44
N LYS A 225 5.58 -21.99 6.21
CA LYS A 225 6.48 -21.79 5.06
C LYS A 225 6.75 -20.30 4.77
N HIS A 226 5.75 -19.44 4.98
CA HIS A 226 5.86 -18.02 4.65
C HIS A 226 6.52 -17.19 5.76
N TYR A 227 6.13 -17.43 7.02
CA TYR A 227 6.58 -16.65 8.18
C TYR A 227 7.66 -17.34 9.01
N GLN A 228 8.06 -18.57 8.66
CA GLN A 228 9.05 -19.38 9.39
C GLN A 228 8.69 -19.67 10.86
N ILE A 229 7.42 -19.48 11.24
CA ILE A 229 6.88 -19.75 12.57
C ILE A 229 5.48 -20.36 12.43
N THR A 230 5.07 -21.18 13.40
CA THR A 230 3.75 -21.82 13.35
C THR A 230 2.63 -20.84 13.75
N PRO A 231 1.40 -21.00 13.24
CA PRO A 231 0.26 -20.18 13.68
C PRO A 231 0.01 -20.21 15.18
N GLY A 232 0.19 -21.38 15.81
CA GLY A 232 0.02 -21.56 17.25
C GLY A 232 1.07 -20.78 18.04
N TYR A 233 2.34 -20.87 17.63
CA TYR A 233 3.42 -20.08 18.24
C TYR A 233 3.19 -18.57 18.07
N TYR A 234 2.80 -18.13 16.87
CA TYR A 234 2.48 -16.73 16.61
C TYR A 234 1.33 -16.22 17.49
N ARG A 235 0.30 -17.04 17.69
CA ARG A 235 -0.84 -16.72 18.57
C ARG A 235 -0.45 -16.63 20.06
N ALA A 236 0.45 -17.51 20.52
CA ALA A 236 0.91 -17.49 21.90
C ALA A 236 1.77 -16.26 22.22
N ASN A 237 2.53 -15.77 21.24
CA ASN A 237 3.44 -14.64 21.37
C ASN A 237 2.88 -13.35 20.74
N ARG A 238 1.58 -13.09 20.88
CA ARG A 238 0.98 -11.84 20.41
C ARG A 238 1.72 -10.66 21.04
N PRO A 239 2.23 -9.68 20.26
CA PRO A 239 2.60 -8.40 20.84
C PRO A 239 1.36 -7.83 21.54
N ARG A 240 1.50 -7.54 22.84
CA ARG A 240 0.46 -6.89 23.64
C ARG A 240 0.26 -5.45 23.18
#